data_AF-A0A1I1JCA4-F1
#
_entry.id   AF-A0A1I1JCA4-F1
#
_cell.length_a   1.000
_cell.length_b   1.000
_cell.length_c   1.000
_cell.angle_alpha   90.00
_cell.angle_beta   90.00
_cell.angle_gamma   90.00
#
_symmetry.space_group_name_H-M   'P 1'
#
loop_
_entity.id
_entity.type
_entity.pdbx_description
1 polymer ?
#
loop_
_entity_poly.entity_id
_entity_poly.type
_entity_poly.pdbx_seq_one_letter_code
_entity_poly.pdbx_strand_id
1 'polypeptide(L)'
;MNAFVQWFIEPYTTAASEMRLLAGRKRQGGTDEEKQRIGQLITFNLAFIILFSIFLAAAIIYPVISLVMGNWYGFGIWIISIPMMLLAKTVYKNRYLPRRDAFIKGAPDLMNR
;
A
#
# COMPACT_ATOMS: atom_id res chain seq x y z
N MET A 1 4.14 19.18 9.84
CA MET A 1 4.50 18.54 8.55
C MET A 1 3.40 18.89 7.55
N ASN A 2 3.75 19.31 6.33
CA ASN A 2 2.74 19.74 5.34
C ASN A 2 1.82 18.57 4.96
N ALA A 3 0.51 18.84 4.82
CA ALA A 3 -0.51 17.85 4.48
C ALA A 3 -0.18 17.10 3.17
N PHE A 4 0.45 17.79 2.22
CA PHE A 4 0.95 17.21 0.96
C PHE A 4 2.00 16.13 1.21
N VAL A 5 3.03 16.43 2.01
CA VAL A 5 4.10 15.48 2.33
C VAL A 5 3.54 14.30 3.14
N GLN A 6 2.62 14.57 4.07
CA GLN A 6 1.94 13.53 4.83
C GLN A 6 1.15 12.58 3.92
N TRP A 7 0.53 13.08 2.85
CA TRP A 7 -0.22 12.24 1.91
C TRP A 7 0.65 11.18 1.24
N PHE A 8 1.90 11.51 0.90
CA PHE A 8 2.87 10.59 0.30
C PHE A 8 3.49 9.63 1.31
N ILE A 9 3.70 10.06 2.55
CA ILE A 9 4.35 9.25 3.59
C ILE A 9 3.37 8.28 4.26
N GLU A 10 2.09 8.68 4.40
CA GLU A 10 1.06 7.89 5.08
C GLU A 10 1.02 6.41 4.64
N PRO A 11 0.97 6.07 3.33
CA PRO A 11 0.94 4.68 2.88
C PRO A 11 2.10 3.82 3.39
N TYR A 12 3.30 4.39 3.45
CA TYR A 12 4.49 3.72 3.95
C TYR A 12 4.41 3.49 5.45
N THR A 13 4.05 4.53 6.20
CA THR A 13 3.94 4.44 7.66
C THR A 13 2.85 3.45 8.08
N THR A 14 1.68 3.49 7.42
CA THR A 14 0.57 2.58 7.70
C THR A 14 0.94 1.14 7.37
N ALA A 15 1.50 0.87 6.18
CA ALA A 15 1.89 -0.48 5.80
C ALA A 15 3.05 -1.02 6.68
N ALA A 16 4.01 -0.17 7.06
CA ALA A 16 5.08 -0.56 7.97
C ALA A 16 4.55 -0.89 9.39
N SER A 17 3.64 -0.07 9.93
CA SER A 17 3.00 -0.37 11.22
C SER A 17 2.19 -1.66 11.15
N GLU A 18 1.52 -1.89 10.02
CA GLU A 18 0.70 -3.06 9.81
C GLU A 18 1.53 -4.34 9.74
N MET A 19 2.63 -4.34 9.00
CA MET A 19 3.56 -5.46 8.95
C MET A 19 4.14 -5.78 10.33
N ARG A 20 4.45 -4.77 11.15
CA ARG A 20 4.93 -4.98 12.53
C ARG A 20 3.86 -5.63 13.40
N LEU A 21 2.62 -5.16 13.30
CA LEU A 21 1.47 -5.73 14.01
C LEU A 21 1.23 -7.19 13.61
N LEU A 22 1.22 -7.48 12.31
CA LEU A 22 1.07 -8.83 11.77
C LEU A 22 2.23 -9.75 12.16
N ALA A 23 3.47 -9.27 12.11
CA ALA A 23 4.63 -10.04 12.55
C ALA A 23 4.56 -10.37 14.05
N GLY A 24 4.08 -9.42 14.87
CA GLY A 24 3.79 -9.65 16.28
C GLY A 24 2.75 -10.74 16.48
N ARG A 25 1.60 -10.66 15.78
CA ARG A 25 0.54 -11.68 15.83
C ARG A 25 1.02 -13.06 15.39
N LYS A 26 1.83 -13.14 14.32
CA LYS A 26 2.42 -14.41 13.86
C LYS A 26 3.25 -15.11 14.94
N ARG A 27 3.93 -14.33 15.79
CA ARG A 27 4.76 -14.82 16.90
C ARG A 27 3.96 -15.17 18.16
N GLN A 28 2.83 -14.52 18.39
CA GLN A 28 1.99 -14.70 19.59
C GLN A 28 1.20 -16.02 19.62
N GLY A 29 1.21 -16.81 18.54
CA GLY A 29 0.51 -18.08 18.46
C GLY A 29 -0.75 -18.02 17.59
N GLY A 30 -1.38 -19.16 17.36
CA GLY A 30 -2.48 -19.35 16.41
C GLY A 30 -2.32 -20.66 15.64
N THR A 31 -3.34 -21.04 14.88
CA THR A 31 -3.26 -22.22 14.01
C THR A 31 -2.23 -21.99 12.90
N ASP A 32 -1.72 -23.06 12.29
CA ASP A 32 -0.77 -22.93 11.18
C ASP A 32 -1.41 -22.22 9.97
N GLU A 33 -2.72 -22.39 9.78
CA GLU A 33 -3.51 -21.66 8.78
C GLU A 33 -3.54 -20.15 9.05
N GLU A 34 -3.79 -19.72 10.29
CA GLU A 34 -3.77 -18.31 10.67
C GLU A 34 -2.38 -17.69 10.42
N LYS A 35 -1.32 -18.40 10.79
CA LYS A 35 0.06 -17.95 10.55
C LYS A 35 0.38 -17.84 9.06
N GLN A 36 -0.13 -18.75 8.24
CA GLN A 36 0.03 -18.69 6.78
C GLN A 36 -0.70 -17.48 6.19
N ARG A 37 -1.95 -17.24 6.59
CA ARG A 37 -2.75 -16.07 6.16
C ARG A 37 -2.12 -14.75 6.61
N ILE A 38 -1.60 -14.69 7.83
CA ILE A 38 -0.80 -13.54 8.31
C ILE A 38 0.43 -13.33 7.42
N GLY A 39 1.12 -14.40 7.02
CA GLY A 39 2.23 -14.34 6.07
C GLY A 39 1.83 -13.72 4.72
N GLN A 40 0.70 -14.16 4.16
CA GLN A 40 0.16 -13.59 2.92
C GLN A 40 -0.15 -12.10 3.05
N LEU A 41 -0.71 -11.66 4.18
CA LEU A 41 -0.98 -10.25 4.45
C LEU A 41 0.31 -9.41 4.57
N ILE A 42 1.37 -9.96 5.17
CA ILE A 42 2.68 -9.30 5.23
C ILE A 42 3.26 -9.12 3.81
N THR A 43 3.22 -10.19 3.00
CA THR A 43 3.66 -10.12 1.60
C THR A 43 2.83 -9.12 0.79
N PHE A 44 1.52 -9.08 1.01
CA PHE A 44 0.63 -8.10 0.37
C PHE A 44 1.00 -6.66 0.76
N ASN A 45 1.26 -6.37 2.04
CA ASN A 45 1.70 -5.04 2.48
C ASN A 45 3.03 -4.63 1.86
N LEU A 46 3.97 -5.58 1.73
CA LEU A 46 5.24 -5.32 1.07
C LEU A 46 5.04 -5.00 -0.42
N ALA A 47 4.22 -5.79 -1.12
CA ALA A 47 3.87 -5.55 -2.51
C ALA A 47 3.17 -4.19 -2.69
N PHE A 48 2.30 -3.80 -1.77
CA PHE A 48 1.66 -2.48 -1.78
C PHE A 48 2.67 -1.35 -1.67
N ILE A 49 3.64 -1.44 -0.76
CA ILE A 49 4.73 -0.44 -0.62
C ILE A 49 5.53 -0.36 -1.91
N ILE A 50 5.92 -1.50 -2.50
CA ILE A 50 6.68 -1.55 -3.74
C ILE A 50 5.91 -0.89 -4.88
N LEU A 51 4.64 -1.27 -5.06
CA LEU A 51 3.76 -0.72 -6.09
C LEU A 51 3.62 0.80 -5.94
N PHE A 52 3.34 1.26 -4.71
CA PHE A 52 3.22 2.68 -4.42
C PHE A 52 4.52 3.43 -4.71
N SER A 53 5.67 2.83 -4.39
CA SER A 53 7.00 3.39 -4.66
C SER A 53 7.32 3.49 -6.14
N ILE A 54 6.91 2.50 -6.94
CA ILE A 54 7.07 2.54 -8.40
C ILE A 54 6.28 3.70 -8.98
N PHE A 55 5.01 3.88 -8.58
CA PHE A 55 4.21 4.99 -9.08
C PHE A 55 4.72 6.34 -8.59
N LEU A 56 5.19 6.43 -7.34
CA LEU A 56 5.79 7.65 -6.80
C LEU A 56 7.08 8.01 -7.55
N ALA A 57 7.98 7.03 -7.74
CA ALA A 57 9.19 7.22 -8.51
C ALA A 57 8.88 7.62 -9.95
N ALA A 58 7.90 6.98 -10.61
CA ALA A 58 7.47 7.38 -11.93
C ALA A 58 6.92 8.82 -11.96
N ALA A 59 6.16 9.22 -10.94
CA ALA A 59 5.63 10.59 -10.82
C ALA A 59 6.72 11.65 -10.59
N ILE A 60 7.92 11.28 -10.15
CA ILE A 60 9.03 12.21 -9.90
C ILE A 60 10.07 12.16 -11.02
N ILE A 61 10.56 10.96 -11.37
CA ILE A 61 11.68 10.76 -12.29
C ILE A 61 11.32 11.23 -13.71
N TYR A 62 10.16 10.84 -14.23
CA TYR A 62 9.78 11.17 -15.61
C TYR A 62 9.63 12.66 -15.87
N PRO A 63 8.94 13.45 -15.01
CA PRO A 63 8.88 14.90 -15.16
C PRO A 63 10.26 15.56 -15.02
N VAL A 64 11.10 15.09 -14.10
CA VAL A 64 12.46 15.63 -13.93
C VAL A 64 13.29 15.42 -15.19
N ILE A 65 13.30 14.21 -15.76
CA ILE A 65 14.00 13.92 -17.01
C ILE A 65 13.44 14.79 -18.15
N SER A 66 12.12 14.94 -18.19
CA SER A 66 11.44 15.69 -19.26
C SER A 66 11.73 17.19 -19.19
N LEU A 67 11.83 17.75 -17.98
CA LEU A 67 12.33 19.11 -17.76
C LEU A 67 13.76 19.28 -18.28
N VAL A 68 14.65 18.32 -18.00
CA VAL A 68 16.05 18.36 -18.48
C VAL A 68 16.13 18.25 -20.00
N MET A 69 15.28 17.43 -20.62
CA MET A 69 15.23 17.22 -22.08
C MET A 69 14.43 18.30 -22.84
N GLY A 70 13.86 19.29 -22.14
CA GLY A 70 13.02 20.33 -22.75
C GLY A 70 11.71 19.80 -23.36
N ASN A 71 11.26 18.63 -22.92
CA ASN A 71 10.09 17.94 -23.45
C ASN A 71 8.95 17.95 -22.43
N TRP A 72 7.73 18.26 -22.86
CA TRP A 72 6.57 18.33 -21.98
C TRP A 72 5.83 16.98 -21.82
N TYR A 73 6.13 15.98 -22.66
CA TYR A 73 5.40 14.71 -22.64
C TYR A 73 5.56 13.92 -21.33
N GLY A 74 6.63 14.12 -20.55
CA GLY A 74 6.78 13.45 -19.26
C GLY A 74 5.79 13.86 -18.20
N PHE A 75 5.12 15.00 -18.34
CA PHE A 75 4.02 15.38 -17.45
C PHE A 75 2.77 14.52 -17.68
N GLY A 76 2.65 13.88 -18.85
CA GLY A 76 1.55 12.94 -19.14
C GLY A 76 1.51 11.75 -18.18
N ILE A 77 2.66 11.37 -17.59
CA ILE A 77 2.72 10.27 -16.60
C ILE A 77 1.91 10.57 -15.35
N TRP A 78 1.67 11.84 -15.01
CA TRP A 78 0.88 12.23 -13.84
C TRP A 78 -0.58 11.83 -13.97
N ILE A 79 -1.10 11.80 -15.20
CA ILE A 79 -2.48 11.38 -15.49
C ILE A 79 -2.71 9.92 -15.11
N ILE A 80 -1.65 9.10 -15.11
CA ILE A 80 -1.73 7.68 -14.75
C ILE A 80 -1.26 7.46 -13.31
N SER A 81 -0.08 7.98 -12.95
CA SER A 81 0.55 7.69 -11.66
C SER A 81 -0.23 8.25 -10.47
N ILE A 82 -0.76 9.48 -10.55
CA ILE A 82 -1.51 10.08 -9.44
C ILE A 82 -2.83 9.33 -9.19
N PRO A 83 -3.69 9.05 -10.18
CA PRO A 83 -4.88 8.24 -9.97
C PRO A 83 -4.57 6.83 -9.46
N MET A 84 -3.51 6.19 -9.97
CA MET A 84 -3.12 4.85 -9.48
C MET A 84 -2.69 4.86 -8.02
N MET A 85 -1.92 5.87 -7.58
CA MET A 85 -1.58 6.04 -6.16
C MET A 85 -2.83 6.29 -5.30
N LEU A 86 -3.76 7.13 -5.76
CA LEU A 86 -5.04 7.39 -5.09
C LEU A 86 -5.87 6.10 -4.94
N LEU A 87 -6.01 5.35 -6.04
CA LEU A 87 -6.75 4.08 -6.06
C LEU A 87 -6.11 3.07 -5.12
N ALA A 88 -4.79 2.88 -5.20
CA ALA A 88 -4.06 1.96 -4.33
C ALA A 88 -4.28 2.31 -2.85
N LYS A 89 -4.11 3.59 -2.48
CA LYS A 89 -4.35 4.08 -1.11
C LYS A 89 -5.79 3.87 -0.66
N THR A 90 -6.75 4.14 -1.54
CA THR A 90 -8.19 3.99 -1.24
C THR A 90 -8.57 2.53 -1.03
N VAL A 91 -8.12 1.64 -1.90
CA VAL A 91 -8.36 0.19 -1.77
C VAL A 91 -7.71 -0.34 -0.50
N TYR A 92 -6.48 0.10 -0.21
CA TYR A 92 -5.78 -0.29 1.00
C TYR A 92 -6.55 0.10 2.27
N LYS A 93 -7.01 1.36 2.34
CA LYS A 93 -7.71 1.88 3.51
C LYS A 93 -9.13 1.34 3.66
N ASN A 94 -9.88 1.26 2.56
CA ASN A 94 -11.32 0.98 2.61
C ASN A 94 -11.67 -0.50 2.42
N ARG A 95 -10.77 -1.31 1.83
CA ARG A 95 -11.02 -2.74 1.64
C ARG A 95 -10.05 -3.61 2.43
N TYR A 96 -8.75 -3.32 2.38
CA TYR A 96 -7.77 -4.18 3.02
C TYR A 96 -7.82 -4.09 4.56
N LEU A 97 -7.70 -2.88 5.13
CA LEU A 97 -7.65 -2.73 6.59
C LEU A 97 -8.89 -3.30 7.33
N PRO A 98 -10.14 -3.06 6.87
CA PRO A 98 -11.32 -3.58 7.56
C PRO A 98 -11.46 -5.10 7.46
N ARG A 99 -11.05 -5.70 6.33
CA ARG A 99 -11.24 -7.13 6.05
C ARG A 99 -10.10 -8.01 6.53
N ARG A 100 -8.99 -7.42 6.95
CA ARG A 100 -7.79 -8.12 7.42
C ARG A 100 -8.09 -9.13 8.52
N ASP A 101 -8.81 -8.71 9.57
CA ASP A 101 -9.04 -9.57 10.74
C ASP A 101 -10.00 -10.72 10.42
N ALA A 102 -10.99 -10.47 9.56
CA ALA A 102 -11.87 -11.50 9.01
C ALA A 102 -11.10 -12.52 8.18
N PHE A 103 -10.17 -12.05 7.33
CA PHE A 103 -9.30 -12.91 6.54
C PHE A 103 -8.43 -13.81 7.41
N ILE A 104 -7.76 -13.26 8.43
CA ILE A 104 -6.92 -14.04 9.34
C ILE A 104 -7.73 -15.19 9.98
N LYS A 105 -8.91 -14.87 10.52
CA LYS A 105 -9.79 -15.84 11.20
C LYS A 105 -10.48 -16.83 10.25
N GLY A 106 -10.43 -16.60 8.94
CA GLY A 106 -11.15 -17.43 7.96
C GLY A 106 -12.66 -17.37 8.12
N ALA A 107 -13.15 -16.23 8.60
CA ALA A 107 -14.55 -15.98 8.88
C ALA A 107 -15.11 -15.04 7.78
N PRO A 108 -15.57 -15.60 6.64
CA PRO A 108 -16.02 -14.80 5.49
C PRO A 108 -17.28 -13.99 5.81
N ASP A 109 -18.06 -14.39 6.81
CA ASP A 109 -19.20 -13.67 7.36
C ASP A 109 -18.83 -12.31 7.97
N LEU A 110 -17.62 -12.20 8.53
CA LEU A 110 -17.07 -10.95 9.06
C LEU A 110 -16.50 -10.03 7.96
N MET A 111 -16.43 -10.49 6.71
CA MET A 111 -15.80 -9.78 5.59
C MET A 111 -16.74 -8.80 4.85
N ASN A 112 -18.05 -8.90 5.13
CA ASN A 112 -19.14 -8.15 4.49
C ASN A 112 -19.72 -7.00 5.34
N ARG A 113 -19.15 -6.71 6.52
CA ARG A 113 -19.43 -5.49 7.30
C ARG A 113 -18.33 -4.46 7.06
#